data_AF-A0A956JXD6-F1
#
_entry.id   AF-A0A956JXD6-F1
#
_cell.length_a   1.000
_cell.length_b   1.000
_cell.length_c   1.000
_cell.angle_alpha   90.00
_cell.angle_beta   90.00
_cell.angle_gamma   90.00
#
_symmetry.space_group_name_H-M   'P 1'
#
loop_
_entity.id
_entity.type
_entity.pdbx_description
1 polymer ?
#
loop_
_entity_poly.entity_id
_entity_poly.type
_entity_poly.pdbx_seq_one_letter_code
_entity_poly.pdbx_strand_id
1 'polypeptide(L)'
;MRSITRFTIALTAALALAGTGCGKKDDKGGGGGGGGGASAKKGGDVDVEALAGVTADGWKIEVMNKGRGTVTASGDGTIDGKKVNALINVGACASTVCTKVDVAEYQKNADNLKAMMSTAMKEDPNTIFEIKGAKMGGKDVVTVYSLGFLSSNGSRVSNHGLNVFWNDGNGAVTLIISDRERHEATTFEEYKAAAEPMRATMEKAGDQLVAAYVAKL
;
A
#
# COMPACT_ATOMS: atom_id res chain seq x y z
N MET A 1 -16.49 18.69 -24.88
CA MET A 1 -16.17 17.47 -24.09
C MET A 1 -14.69 17.19 -24.27
N ARG A 2 -13.85 17.46 -23.27
CA ARG A 2 -12.41 17.17 -23.33
C ARG A 2 -12.13 15.97 -22.42
N SER A 3 -11.61 14.91 -23.03
CA SER A 3 -11.21 13.67 -22.36
C SER A 3 -10.06 13.97 -21.40
N ILE A 4 -10.31 13.84 -20.08
CA ILE A 4 -9.26 13.94 -19.06
C ILE A 4 -8.71 12.52 -18.88
N THR A 5 -7.53 12.29 -19.42
CA THR A 5 -6.75 11.07 -19.27
C THR A 5 -6.50 10.83 -17.78
N ARG A 6 -7.19 9.83 -17.21
CA ARG A 6 -6.90 9.31 -15.87
C ARG A 6 -5.55 8.60 -15.94
N PHE A 7 -4.52 9.20 -15.35
CA PHE A 7 -3.26 8.51 -15.09
C PHE A 7 -3.48 7.54 -13.92
N THR A 8 -3.86 6.30 -14.25
CA THR A 8 -3.72 5.18 -13.32
C THR A 8 -2.23 4.87 -13.24
N ILE A 9 -1.57 5.29 -12.15
CA ILE A 9 -0.19 4.91 -11.88
C ILE A 9 -0.19 3.39 -11.64
N ALA A 10 0.32 2.64 -12.61
CA ALA A 10 0.59 1.22 -12.48
C ALA A 10 1.75 1.04 -11.49
N LEU A 11 1.43 0.84 -10.21
CA LEU A 11 2.41 0.56 -9.17
C LEU A 11 2.84 -0.91 -9.28
N THR A 12 3.87 -1.17 -10.09
CA THR A 12 4.51 -2.48 -10.15
C THR A 12 5.75 -2.48 -9.25
N ALA A 13 5.71 -3.29 -8.20
CA ALA A 13 6.84 -3.84 -7.45
C ALA A 13 8.09 -2.95 -7.26
N ALA A 14 8.15 -2.20 -6.15
CA ALA A 14 9.42 -1.68 -5.63
C ALA A 14 9.44 -1.51 -4.10
N LEU A 15 8.76 -2.37 -3.34
CA LEU A 15 8.86 -2.39 -1.87
C LEU A 15 9.57 -3.62 -1.28
N ALA A 16 10.24 -4.43 -2.12
CA ALA A 16 11.03 -5.57 -1.66
C ALA A 16 12.53 -5.26 -1.45
N LEU A 17 12.99 -4.01 -1.62
CA LEU A 17 14.43 -3.68 -1.60
C LEU A 17 14.84 -2.49 -0.71
N ALA A 18 13.91 -1.83 -0.02
CA ALA A 18 14.26 -0.69 0.85
C ALA A 18 14.78 -1.10 2.25
N GLY A 19 14.98 -2.39 2.53
CA GLY A 19 15.45 -2.89 3.84
C GLY A 19 16.84 -3.55 3.86
N THR A 20 17.49 -3.75 2.71
CA THR A 20 18.85 -4.29 2.68
C THR A 20 19.87 -3.16 2.61
N GLY A 21 20.35 -2.74 3.78
CA GLY A 21 21.68 -2.17 3.89
C GLY A 21 22.69 -3.17 3.34
N CYS A 22 23.15 -2.96 2.10
CA CYS A 22 24.31 -3.65 1.55
C CYS A 22 25.55 -3.23 2.34
N GLY A 23 25.84 -3.94 3.43
CA GLY A 23 27.16 -3.92 4.04
C GLY A 23 28.19 -4.40 3.02
N LYS A 24 29.22 -3.59 2.79
CA LYS A 24 30.41 -3.96 2.03
C LYS A 24 30.94 -5.32 2.52
N LYS A 25 31.02 -6.30 1.64
CA LYS A 25 31.86 -7.48 1.84
C LYS A 25 33.28 -7.11 1.43
N ASP A 26 34.16 -6.93 2.40
CA ASP A 26 35.59 -7.13 2.19
C ASP A 26 35.84 -8.64 2.31
N ASP A 27 36.35 -9.23 1.23
CA ASP A 27 36.76 -10.62 1.16
C ASP A 27 37.98 -10.87 2.07
N LYS A 28 37.89 -11.87 2.96
CA LYS A 28 38.96 -12.86 3.25
C LYS A 28 38.56 -13.89 4.30
N GLY A 29 38.61 -15.17 3.90
CA GLY A 29 39.31 -16.21 4.66
C GLY A 29 38.52 -17.05 5.68
N GLY A 30 38.16 -18.27 5.26
CA GLY A 30 38.54 -19.51 5.95
C GLY A 30 37.73 -20.00 7.16
N GLY A 31 37.52 -21.32 7.20
CA GLY A 31 37.30 -22.07 8.43
C GLY A 31 35.92 -22.71 8.57
N GLY A 32 35.87 -24.04 8.48
CA GLY A 32 34.66 -24.83 8.61
C GLY A 32 34.09 -24.92 10.03
N GLY A 33 32.87 -25.44 10.10
CA GLY A 33 32.19 -25.80 11.34
C GLY A 33 30.77 -26.21 11.04
N GLY A 34 30.48 -27.52 11.17
CA GLY A 34 29.13 -28.06 11.03
C GLY A 34 28.20 -27.55 12.11
N GLY A 35 26.93 -27.37 11.75
CA GLY A 35 25.85 -27.05 12.66
C GLY A 35 24.53 -27.37 11.97
N GLY A 36 23.90 -28.46 12.40
CA GLY A 36 22.59 -28.86 11.90
C GLY A 36 21.47 -27.92 12.35
N GLY A 37 20.32 -28.08 11.71
CA GLY A 37 19.03 -27.71 12.30
C GLY A 37 18.55 -26.30 11.99
N ALA A 38 18.02 -26.12 10.79
CA ALA A 38 16.66 -25.62 10.57
C ALA A 38 16.48 -25.51 9.07
N SER A 39 15.84 -26.52 8.46
CA SER A 39 15.30 -26.37 7.12
C SER A 39 14.39 -25.15 7.15
N ALA A 40 14.83 -24.05 6.53
CA ALA A 40 13.97 -22.91 6.27
C ALA A 40 12.72 -23.48 5.60
N LYS A 41 11.56 -23.38 6.27
CA LYS A 41 10.28 -23.70 5.64
C LYS A 41 10.26 -22.89 4.35
N LYS A 42 10.25 -23.60 3.22
CA LYS A 42 9.98 -23.03 1.91
C LYS A 42 8.75 -22.14 2.10
N GLY A 43 8.90 -20.83 1.86
CA GLY A 43 7.80 -19.89 2.02
C GLY A 43 6.58 -20.49 1.34
N GLY A 44 5.47 -20.62 2.07
CA GLY A 44 4.25 -21.17 1.52
C GLY A 44 3.90 -20.40 0.25
N ASP A 45 3.53 -21.10 -0.81
CA ASP A 45 2.98 -20.43 -1.97
C ASP A 45 1.78 -19.61 -1.49
N VAL A 46 1.72 -18.33 -1.87
CA VAL A 46 0.57 -17.48 -1.58
C VAL A 46 -0.67 -18.19 -2.11
N ASP A 47 -1.68 -18.38 -1.27
CA ASP A 47 -2.94 -18.98 -1.69
C ASP A 47 -3.71 -17.97 -2.57
N VAL A 48 -3.35 -17.98 -3.84
CA VAL A 48 -3.91 -17.13 -4.90
C VAL A 48 -5.42 -17.33 -5.06
N GLU A 49 -5.95 -18.50 -4.68
CA GLU A 49 -7.37 -18.81 -4.76
C GLU A 49 -8.13 -18.24 -3.56
N ALA A 50 -7.59 -18.36 -2.35
CA ALA A 50 -8.13 -17.68 -1.17
C ALA A 50 -8.20 -16.15 -1.36
N LEU A 51 -7.18 -15.58 -2.01
CA LEU A 51 -7.11 -14.17 -2.39
C LEU A 51 -8.17 -13.73 -3.40
N ALA A 52 -8.47 -14.58 -4.37
CA ALA A 52 -9.53 -14.32 -5.36
C ALA A 52 -10.94 -14.42 -4.75
N GLY A 53 -11.07 -15.08 -3.59
CA GLY A 53 -12.30 -15.25 -2.84
C GLY A 53 -12.51 -14.25 -1.70
N VAL A 54 -11.66 -13.21 -1.58
CA VAL A 54 -11.89 -12.11 -0.63
C VAL A 54 -13.16 -11.38 -1.06
N THR A 55 -14.19 -11.53 -0.25
CA THR A 55 -15.46 -10.82 -0.37
C THR A 55 -15.64 -10.02 0.90
N ALA A 56 -15.73 -8.71 0.79
CA ALA A 56 -16.14 -7.83 1.88
C ALA A 56 -17.54 -7.32 1.57
N ASP A 57 -18.44 -7.31 2.55
CA ASP A 57 -19.80 -6.79 2.36
C ASP A 57 -19.73 -5.34 1.85
N GLY A 58 -20.48 -5.05 0.77
CA GLY A 58 -20.46 -3.74 0.13
C GLY A 58 -19.27 -3.50 -0.82
N TRP A 59 -18.43 -4.51 -1.08
CA TRP A 59 -17.34 -4.46 -2.05
C TRP A 59 -17.58 -5.35 -3.27
N LYS A 60 -17.20 -4.82 -4.44
CA LYS A 60 -17.02 -5.60 -5.66
C LYS A 60 -15.53 -5.71 -5.94
N ILE A 61 -14.96 -6.89 -5.70
CA ILE A 61 -13.52 -7.17 -5.92
C ILE A 61 -13.36 -7.98 -7.21
N GLU A 62 -12.41 -7.56 -8.05
CA GLU A 62 -12.05 -8.19 -9.31
C GLU A 62 -10.54 -8.46 -9.33
N VAL A 63 -10.15 -9.70 -9.56
CA VAL A 63 -8.74 -10.05 -9.72
C VAL A 63 -8.28 -9.63 -11.12
N MET A 64 -7.29 -8.74 -11.17
CA MET A 64 -6.75 -8.20 -12.42
C MET A 64 -5.59 -9.02 -12.96
N ASN A 65 -4.73 -9.54 -12.07
CA ASN A 65 -3.57 -10.34 -12.48
C ASN A 65 -3.27 -11.44 -11.45
N LYS A 66 -2.90 -12.61 -11.97
CA LYS A 66 -2.39 -13.76 -11.21
C LYS A 66 -1.07 -14.19 -11.82
N GLY A 67 0.01 -13.90 -11.11
CA GLY A 67 1.37 -14.31 -11.44
C GLY A 67 1.87 -15.38 -10.46
N ARG A 68 3.02 -15.98 -10.77
CA ARG A 68 3.67 -16.92 -9.86
C ARG A 68 4.07 -16.19 -8.57
N GLY A 69 3.34 -16.45 -7.49
CA GLY A 69 3.58 -15.84 -6.18
C GLY A 69 3.15 -14.38 -6.08
N THR A 70 2.33 -13.85 -7.00
CA THR A 70 1.81 -12.48 -6.91
C THR A 70 0.36 -12.41 -7.37
N VAL A 71 -0.49 -11.68 -6.64
CA VAL A 71 -1.87 -11.39 -7.01
C VAL A 71 -2.11 -9.89 -6.96
N THR A 72 -2.78 -9.37 -7.97
CA THR A 72 -3.30 -8.00 -7.98
C THR A 72 -4.79 -8.03 -8.22
N ALA A 73 -5.55 -7.34 -7.37
CA ALA A 73 -7.00 -7.19 -7.49
C ALA A 73 -7.39 -5.72 -7.33
N SER A 74 -8.50 -5.33 -7.95
CA SER A 74 -9.13 -4.02 -7.77
C SER A 74 -10.47 -4.20 -7.08
N GLY A 75 -10.80 -3.33 -6.14
CA GLY A 75 -12.06 -3.31 -5.42
C GLY A 75 -12.75 -1.97 -5.54
N ASP A 76 -14.06 -1.97 -5.78
CA ASP A 76 -14.91 -0.81 -5.62
C ASP A 76 -15.86 -1.03 -4.43
N GLY A 77 -15.96 -0.05 -3.55
CA GLY A 77 -16.76 -0.13 -2.33
C GLY A 77 -17.53 1.15 -2.02
N THR A 78 -18.53 1.03 -1.15
CA THR A 78 -19.24 2.18 -0.56
C THR A 78 -19.21 2.09 0.96
N ILE A 79 -18.61 3.08 1.62
CA ILE A 79 -18.43 3.14 3.07
C ILE A 79 -19.10 4.42 3.56
N ASP A 80 -20.04 4.29 4.49
CA ASP A 80 -20.84 5.42 5.02
C ASP A 80 -21.47 6.29 3.89
N GLY A 81 -21.92 5.64 2.81
CA GLY A 81 -22.50 6.32 1.64
C GLY A 81 -21.47 6.94 0.67
N LYS A 82 -20.17 6.85 0.96
CA LYS A 82 -19.08 7.44 0.18
C LYS A 82 -18.36 6.38 -0.64
N LYS A 83 -18.03 6.71 -1.89
CA LYS A 83 -17.40 5.76 -2.83
C LYS A 83 -15.89 5.77 -2.66
N VAL A 84 -15.33 4.58 -2.55
CA VAL A 84 -13.88 4.33 -2.45
C VAL A 84 -13.49 3.25 -3.45
N ASN A 85 -12.24 3.29 -3.90
CA ASN A 85 -11.63 2.16 -4.59
C ASN A 85 -10.40 1.68 -3.82
N ALA A 86 -10.07 0.41 -4.00
CA ALA A 86 -8.88 -0.21 -3.47
C ALA A 86 -8.11 -0.93 -4.58
N LEU A 87 -6.80 -0.76 -4.62
CA LEU A 87 -5.89 -1.67 -5.31
C LEU A 87 -5.24 -2.57 -4.26
N ILE A 88 -5.37 -3.88 -4.46
CA ILE A 88 -4.88 -4.91 -3.54
C ILE A 88 -3.73 -5.62 -4.24
N ASN A 89 -2.57 -5.67 -3.60
CA ASN A 89 -1.41 -6.41 -4.06
C ASN A 89 -0.94 -7.36 -2.96
N VAL A 90 -0.77 -8.63 -3.32
CA VAL A 90 -0.12 -9.62 -2.46
C VAL A 90 1.02 -10.26 -3.21
N GLY A 91 2.20 -10.26 -2.61
CA GLY A 91 3.38 -10.94 -3.12
C GLY A 91 3.90 -11.93 -2.10
N ALA A 92 4.27 -13.12 -2.55
CA ALA A 92 4.92 -14.13 -1.73
C ALA A 92 6.19 -13.56 -1.12
N CYS A 93 6.38 -13.80 0.17
CA CYS A 93 7.65 -13.48 0.78
C CYS A 93 8.74 -14.37 0.15
N ALA A 94 9.85 -13.75 -0.26
CA ALA A 94 11.08 -14.52 -0.37
C ALA A 94 11.39 -15.14 1.00
N SER A 95 12.02 -16.32 1.03
CA SER A 95 12.21 -17.19 2.22
C SER A 95 12.94 -16.56 3.43
N THR A 96 13.31 -15.28 3.35
CA THR A 96 13.98 -14.48 4.40
C THR A 96 13.29 -13.15 4.72
N VAL A 97 12.14 -12.82 4.10
CA VAL A 97 11.62 -11.42 4.01
C VAL A 97 10.19 -11.24 4.54
N CYS A 98 9.65 -12.20 5.30
CA CYS A 98 8.40 -11.98 6.04
C CYS A 98 8.67 -11.35 7.42
N THR A 99 9.40 -10.22 7.45
CA THR A 99 9.64 -9.48 8.69
C THR A 99 8.35 -8.78 9.13
N LYS A 100 8.16 -8.65 10.45
CA LYS A 100 7.09 -7.81 10.99
C LYS A 100 7.22 -6.39 10.43
N VAL A 101 6.10 -5.75 10.18
CA VAL A 101 6.10 -4.34 9.77
C VAL A 101 6.67 -3.48 10.88
N ASP A 102 7.57 -2.56 10.51
CA ASP A 102 8.23 -1.64 11.42
C ASP A 102 8.01 -0.20 10.95
N VAL A 103 7.24 0.56 11.75
CA VAL A 103 6.93 1.95 11.46
C VAL A 103 8.19 2.80 11.38
N ALA A 104 9.19 2.55 12.24
CA ALA A 104 10.42 3.33 12.27
C ALA A 104 11.24 3.15 11.00
N GLU A 105 11.30 1.92 10.46
CA GLU A 105 11.99 1.65 9.20
C GLU A 105 11.27 2.32 8.02
N TYR A 106 9.93 2.32 7.99
CA TYR A 106 9.17 3.05 6.98
C TYR A 106 9.41 4.57 7.07
N GLN A 107 9.47 5.12 8.28
CA GLN A 107 9.76 6.55 8.51
C GLN A 107 11.17 6.91 8.07
N LYS A 108 12.17 6.06 8.35
CA LYS A 108 13.55 6.26 7.88
C LYS A 108 13.66 6.25 6.36
N ASN A 109 12.79 5.50 5.68
CA ASN A 109 12.72 5.40 4.23
C ASN A 109 11.60 6.26 3.61
N ALA A 110 11.11 7.29 4.32
CA ALA A 110 9.98 8.11 3.86
C ALA A 110 10.22 8.74 2.48
N ASP A 111 11.46 9.10 2.14
CA ASP A 111 11.78 9.68 0.82
C ASP A 111 11.62 8.68 -0.32
N ASN A 112 11.89 7.39 -0.08
CA ASN A 112 11.62 6.32 -1.05
C ASN A 112 10.13 6.16 -1.27
N LEU A 113 9.32 6.31 -0.22
CA LEU A 113 7.87 6.24 -0.32
C LEU A 113 7.29 7.47 -1.03
N LYS A 114 7.83 8.67 -0.77
CA LYS A 114 7.49 9.90 -1.49
C LYS A 114 7.90 9.86 -2.96
N ALA A 115 8.88 9.05 -3.34
CA ALA A 115 9.26 8.88 -4.75
C ALA A 115 8.15 8.23 -5.59
N MET A 116 7.13 7.64 -4.97
CA MET A 116 5.92 7.15 -5.66
C MET A 116 4.95 8.29 -6.06
N MET A 117 5.15 9.50 -5.52
CA MET A 117 4.37 10.68 -5.86
C MET A 117 4.95 11.38 -7.10
N SER A 118 4.12 12.15 -7.81
CA SER A 118 4.63 13.03 -8.88
C SER A 118 5.65 14.02 -8.31
N THR A 119 6.68 14.37 -9.07
CA THR A 119 7.72 15.35 -8.67
C THR A 119 7.14 16.63 -8.10
N ALA A 120 6.09 17.17 -8.74
CA ALA A 120 5.42 18.38 -8.31
C ALA A 120 4.83 18.26 -6.88
N MET A 121 4.24 17.12 -6.52
CA MET A 121 3.71 16.87 -5.17
C MET A 121 4.80 16.63 -4.14
N LYS A 122 5.88 15.95 -4.54
CA LYS A 122 7.01 15.67 -3.63
C LYS A 122 7.66 16.96 -3.11
N GLU A 123 7.73 17.98 -3.97
CA GLU A 123 8.41 19.26 -3.68
C GLU A 123 7.46 20.33 -3.12
N ASP A 124 6.14 20.09 -3.16
CA ASP A 124 5.15 21.05 -2.69
C ASP A 124 5.05 21.05 -1.15
N PRO A 125 5.23 22.21 -0.48
CA PRO A 125 5.20 22.30 0.97
C PRO A 125 3.80 22.05 1.58
N ASN A 126 2.74 22.08 0.77
CA ASN A 126 1.39 21.80 1.23
C ASN A 126 1.05 20.30 1.14
N THR A 127 1.95 19.45 0.63
CA THR A 127 1.70 18.01 0.60
C THR A 127 1.84 17.40 1.99
N ILE A 128 0.74 16.88 2.51
CA ILE A 128 0.70 16.09 3.74
C ILE A 128 1.10 14.66 3.41
N PHE A 129 2.04 14.13 4.19
CA PHE A 129 2.51 12.76 4.09
C PHE A 129 2.78 12.23 5.50
N GLU A 130 1.96 11.28 5.95
CA GLU A 130 2.00 10.74 7.30
C GLU A 130 2.22 9.23 7.27
N ILE A 131 3.23 8.76 8.00
CA ILE A 131 3.50 7.33 8.22
C ILE A 131 3.22 7.00 9.68
N LYS A 132 2.31 6.06 9.94
CA LYS A 132 1.92 5.65 11.30
C LYS A 132 1.74 4.13 11.40
N GLY A 133 1.85 3.61 12.61
CA GLY A 133 1.37 2.27 12.94
C GLY A 133 -0.11 2.31 13.28
N ALA A 134 -0.86 1.27 12.89
CA ALA A 134 -2.26 1.11 13.26
C ALA A 134 -2.58 -0.38 13.48
N LYS A 135 -3.78 -0.64 14.01
CA LYS A 135 -4.35 -1.98 14.09
C LYS A 135 -5.60 -2.02 13.22
N MET A 136 -5.60 -2.87 12.19
CA MET A 136 -6.71 -3.02 11.23
C MET A 136 -7.02 -4.50 11.04
N GLY A 137 -8.29 -4.90 11.07
CA GLY A 137 -8.71 -6.29 10.94
C GLY A 137 -7.98 -7.25 11.88
N GLY A 138 -7.58 -6.77 13.07
CA GLY A 138 -6.80 -7.52 14.05
C GLY A 138 -5.29 -7.66 13.77
N LYS A 139 -4.79 -7.13 12.64
CA LYS A 139 -3.35 -7.13 12.28
C LYS A 139 -2.69 -5.81 12.63
N ASP A 140 -1.41 -5.89 13.00
CA ASP A 140 -0.55 -4.71 13.06
C ASP A 140 -0.18 -4.30 11.63
N VAL A 141 -0.44 -3.04 11.30
CA VAL A 141 -0.23 -2.50 9.95
C VAL A 141 0.58 -1.20 10.02
N VAL A 142 1.26 -0.88 8.92
CA VAL A 142 1.78 0.47 8.66
C VAL A 142 0.84 1.16 7.69
N THR A 143 0.41 2.37 8.03
CA THR A 143 -0.38 3.23 7.14
C THR A 143 0.47 4.37 6.62
N VAL A 144 0.28 4.70 5.35
CA VAL A 144 0.84 5.89 4.72
C VAL A 144 -0.32 6.69 4.15
N TYR A 145 -0.67 7.78 4.83
CA TYR A 145 -1.68 8.72 4.37
C TYR A 145 -1.00 9.82 3.58
N SER A 146 -1.59 10.18 2.45
CA SER A 146 -1.08 11.25 1.60
C SER A 146 -2.21 12.14 1.09
N LEU A 147 -1.99 13.44 1.16
CA LEU A 147 -2.92 14.47 0.71
C LEU A 147 -2.14 15.64 0.11
N GLY A 148 -2.36 15.96 -1.16
CA GLY A 148 -1.69 17.05 -1.85
C GLY A 148 -2.55 17.60 -2.98
N PHE A 149 -2.43 18.91 -3.25
CA PHE A 149 -3.18 19.58 -4.29
C PHE A 149 -2.40 20.76 -4.86
N LEU A 150 -2.32 20.78 -6.19
CA LEU A 150 -1.68 21.82 -6.99
C LEU A 150 -2.65 22.23 -8.09
N SER A 151 -2.90 23.53 -8.20
CA SER A 151 -3.72 24.10 -9.25
C SER A 151 -2.98 25.27 -9.88
N SER A 152 -2.75 25.21 -11.19
CA SER A 152 -2.10 26.29 -11.95
C SER A 152 -2.60 26.32 -13.40
N ASN A 153 -2.96 27.51 -13.88
CA ASN A 153 -3.34 27.77 -15.28
C ASN A 153 -4.35 26.77 -15.88
N GLY A 154 -5.35 26.37 -15.10
CA GLY A 154 -6.39 25.42 -15.52
C GLY A 154 -5.99 23.95 -15.46
N SER A 155 -4.75 23.63 -15.08
CA SER A 155 -4.29 22.28 -14.75
C SER A 155 -4.39 22.03 -13.25
N ARG A 156 -4.83 20.83 -12.87
CA ARG A 156 -4.93 20.39 -11.47
C ARG A 156 -4.25 19.04 -11.31
N VAL A 157 -3.41 18.95 -10.30
CA VAL A 157 -2.83 17.70 -9.82
C VAL A 157 -3.28 17.54 -8.38
N SER A 158 -3.79 16.37 -8.03
CA SER A 158 -4.20 16.05 -6.67
C SER A 158 -3.75 14.65 -6.32
N ASN A 159 -3.37 14.45 -5.07
CA ASN A 159 -3.05 13.15 -4.52
C ASN A 159 -3.83 12.99 -3.22
N HIS A 160 -4.66 11.96 -3.14
CA HIS A 160 -5.38 11.63 -1.91
C HIS A 160 -5.55 10.13 -1.81
N GLY A 161 -4.95 9.54 -0.79
CA GLY A 161 -5.01 8.10 -0.60
C GLY A 161 -4.38 7.62 0.69
N LEU A 162 -4.78 6.41 1.07
CA LEU A 162 -4.29 5.67 2.20
C LEU A 162 -3.67 4.36 1.70
N ASN A 163 -2.38 4.20 1.90
CA ASN A 163 -1.72 2.91 1.71
C ASN A 163 -1.68 2.16 3.04
N VAL A 164 -1.98 0.87 3.02
CA VAL A 164 -1.92 -0.02 4.18
C VAL A 164 -0.99 -1.18 3.86
N PHE A 165 0.02 -1.39 4.70
CA PHE A 165 1.02 -2.43 4.52
C PHE A 165 1.01 -3.37 5.72
N TRP A 166 0.99 -4.67 5.46
CA TRP A 166 1.22 -5.69 6.49
C TRP A 166 1.82 -6.96 5.89
N ASN A 167 2.17 -7.88 6.78
CA ASN A 167 2.58 -9.22 6.44
C ASN A 167 1.62 -10.22 7.07
N ASP A 168 1.18 -11.22 6.32
CA ASP A 168 0.23 -12.22 6.80
C ASP A 168 0.86 -13.54 7.27
N GLY A 169 2.19 -13.67 7.16
CA GLY A 169 2.97 -14.87 7.44
C GLY A 169 3.43 -15.63 6.20
N ASN A 170 2.76 -15.44 5.06
CA ASN A 170 3.05 -16.09 3.77
C ASN A 170 3.42 -15.07 2.68
N GLY A 171 2.87 -13.85 2.76
CA GLY A 171 3.05 -12.78 1.79
C GLY A 171 3.08 -11.38 2.40
N ALA A 172 3.70 -10.47 1.67
CA ALA A 172 3.58 -9.04 1.88
C ALA A 172 2.32 -8.53 1.19
N VAL A 173 1.45 -7.86 1.95
CA VAL A 173 0.18 -7.34 1.47
C VAL A 173 0.22 -5.82 1.47
N THR A 174 -0.27 -5.22 0.38
CA THR A 174 -0.45 -3.79 0.22
C THR A 174 -1.87 -3.50 -0.24
N LEU A 175 -2.55 -2.60 0.45
CA LEU A 175 -3.78 -1.96 -0.02
C LEU A 175 -3.47 -0.50 -0.35
N ILE A 176 -3.98 -0.03 -1.48
CA ILE A 176 -3.96 1.39 -1.86
C ILE A 176 -5.40 1.81 -1.99
N ILE A 177 -5.87 2.62 -1.05
CA ILE A 177 -7.26 3.06 -0.95
C ILE A 177 -7.31 4.53 -1.35
N SER A 178 -8.22 4.87 -2.25
CA SER A 178 -8.44 6.25 -2.68
C SER A 178 -9.92 6.58 -2.68
N ASP A 179 -10.23 7.87 -2.51
CA ASP A 179 -11.58 8.34 -2.77
C ASP A 179 -11.91 8.26 -4.26
N ARG A 180 -13.20 8.13 -4.56
CA ARG A 180 -13.72 8.31 -5.92
C ARG A 180 -14.49 9.62 -6.07
N GLU A 181 -14.53 10.42 -5.01
CA GLU A 181 -15.21 11.70 -5.00
C GLU A 181 -14.34 12.75 -5.71
N ARG A 182 -14.96 13.57 -6.55
CA ARG A 182 -14.27 14.67 -7.18
C ARG A 182 -14.44 15.91 -6.32
N HIS A 183 -13.35 16.37 -5.73
CA HIS A 183 -13.33 17.62 -4.97
C HIS A 183 -13.02 18.78 -5.91
N GLU A 184 -14.00 19.65 -6.13
CA GLU A 184 -13.79 20.90 -6.86
C GLU A 184 -13.14 21.91 -5.91
N ALA A 185 -11.83 22.07 -6.02
CA ALA A 185 -11.04 23.03 -5.24
C ALA A 185 -10.18 23.91 -6.17
N THR A 186 -9.86 25.11 -5.71
CA THR A 186 -8.92 26.04 -6.35
C THR A 186 -7.69 26.31 -5.49
N THR A 187 -7.81 26.11 -4.18
CA THR A 187 -6.71 26.23 -3.21
C THR A 187 -6.48 24.91 -2.47
N PHE A 188 -5.30 24.76 -1.87
CA PHE A 188 -5.00 23.60 -1.04
C PHE A 188 -5.92 23.51 0.19
N GLU A 189 -6.21 24.62 0.87
CA GLU A 189 -7.09 24.64 2.04
C GLU A 189 -8.53 24.20 1.71
N GLU A 190 -9.06 24.62 0.55
CA GLU A 190 -10.35 24.13 0.05
C GLU A 190 -10.33 22.63 -0.20
N TYR A 191 -9.27 22.13 -0.85
CA TYR A 191 -9.12 20.70 -1.13
C TYR A 191 -9.00 19.90 0.16
N LYS A 192 -8.19 20.38 1.11
CA LYS A 192 -8.00 19.77 2.42
C LYS A 192 -9.31 19.68 3.18
N ALA A 193 -10.07 20.77 3.28
CA ALA A 193 -11.36 20.77 3.96
C ALA A 193 -12.37 19.76 3.37
N ALA A 194 -12.33 19.55 2.05
CA ALA A 194 -13.21 18.59 1.36
C ALA A 194 -12.72 17.13 1.49
N ALA A 195 -11.40 16.91 1.44
CA ALA A 195 -10.79 15.58 1.41
C ALA A 195 -10.50 15.01 2.81
N GLU A 196 -10.23 15.84 3.81
CA GLU A 196 -9.89 15.37 5.17
C GLU A 196 -11.01 14.53 5.83
N PRO A 197 -12.32 14.83 5.66
CA PRO A 197 -13.38 13.95 6.11
C PRO A 197 -13.36 12.54 5.50
N MET A 198 -12.80 12.38 4.29
CA MET A 198 -12.68 11.08 3.61
C MET A 198 -11.58 10.20 4.22
N ARG A 199 -10.67 10.75 5.05
CA ARG A 199 -9.63 9.96 5.73
C ARG A 199 -10.24 8.85 6.58
N ALA A 200 -11.20 9.20 7.45
CA ALA A 200 -11.86 8.22 8.32
C ALA A 200 -12.62 7.15 7.51
N THR A 201 -13.23 7.54 6.37
CA THR A 201 -13.86 6.61 5.43
C THR A 201 -12.85 5.61 4.85
N MET A 202 -11.66 6.09 4.43
CA MET A 202 -10.61 5.20 3.90
C MET A 202 -9.99 4.32 4.98
N GLU A 203 -9.85 4.82 6.22
CA GLU A 203 -9.39 4.00 7.35
C GLU A 203 -10.38 2.87 7.67
N LYS A 204 -11.70 3.15 7.66
CA LYS A 204 -12.76 2.12 7.77
C LYS A 204 -12.73 1.13 6.60
N ALA A 205 -12.54 1.63 5.37
CA ALA A 205 -12.38 0.78 4.19
C ALA A 205 -11.19 -0.18 4.35
N GLY A 206 -10.06 0.33 4.85
CA GLY A 206 -8.87 -0.45 5.15
C GLY A 206 -9.14 -1.53 6.20
N ASP A 207 -9.80 -1.17 7.31
CA ASP A 207 -10.16 -2.11 8.35
C ASP A 207 -11.06 -3.25 7.83
N GLN A 208 -12.09 -2.94 7.05
CA GLN A 208 -12.97 -3.95 6.44
C GLN A 208 -12.22 -4.88 5.49
N LEU A 209 -11.38 -4.35 4.62
CA LEU A 209 -10.63 -5.15 3.65
C LEU A 209 -9.56 -6.01 4.32
N VAL A 210 -8.87 -5.49 5.33
CA VAL A 210 -7.92 -6.29 6.12
C VAL A 210 -8.65 -7.39 6.87
N ALA A 211 -9.79 -7.10 7.51
CA ALA A 211 -10.59 -8.12 8.20
C ALA A 211 -11.08 -9.22 7.25
N ALA A 212 -11.61 -8.83 6.08
CA ALA A 212 -12.07 -9.77 5.06
C ALA A 212 -10.93 -10.62 4.51
N TYR A 213 -9.74 -10.04 4.33
CA TYR A 213 -8.55 -10.78 3.96
C TYR A 213 -8.14 -11.81 5.02
N VAL A 214 -8.05 -11.38 6.27
CA VAL A 214 -7.62 -12.23 7.40
C VAL A 214 -8.58 -13.38 7.64
N ALA A 215 -9.89 -13.20 7.41
CA ALA A 215 -10.88 -14.26 7.53
C ALA A 215 -10.74 -15.38 6.48
N LYS A 216 -9.90 -15.20 5.45
CA LYS A 216 -9.64 -16.19 4.38
C LYS A 216 -8.31 -16.93 4.56
N LEU A 217 -7.49 -16.52 5.52
CA LEU A 217 -6.24 -17.18 5.90
C LEU A 217 -6.48 -18.29 6.92
#